data_AF-A0A8D8K1K8-F1
#
_entry.id   AF-A0A8D8K1K8-F1
#
_cell.length_a   1.000
_cell.length_b   1.000
_cell.length_c   1.000
_cell.angle_alpha   90.00
_cell.angle_beta   90.00
_cell.angle_gamma   90.00
#
_symmetry.space_group_name_H-M   'P 1'
#
loop_
_entity.id
_entity.type
_entity.pdbx_description
1 polymer ?
#
loop_
_entity_poly.entity_id
_entity_poly.type
_entity_poly.pdbx_seq_one_letter_code
_entity_poly.pdbx_strand_id
1 'polypeptide(L)'
;MATDILASDFDSRLRLKTKTIGGERIKRAKETGEDIAVLSMFLPGATAAKENATFRCHLGMECMLGDCRDTTPGTKKMEYKTRQWHEKCFCCCVCKTAIGTKSFIPREQEIYCAGCYEEKYATRCIKCKKIITSGGVTYKNEPWHRECFTCTHCTVSLAGQRFTSRDEKPYCAECFGELFAKRCTSCVKPITGIGGTRFI
;
A
#
# COMPACT_ATOMS: atom_id res chain seq x y z
N MET A 1 -12.28 26.02 -12.07
CA MET A 1 -11.76 25.82 -10.70
C MET A 1 -11.12 24.45 -10.66
N ALA A 2 -10.01 24.36 -9.92
CA ALA A 2 -8.86 23.48 -10.15
C ALA A 2 -9.16 21.99 -10.29
N THR A 3 -8.42 21.37 -11.22
CA THR A 3 -8.24 19.92 -11.38
C THR A 3 -7.51 19.35 -10.17
N ASP A 4 -8.18 18.50 -9.41
CA ASP A 4 -7.64 17.94 -8.18
C ASP A 4 -6.47 16.97 -8.42
N ILE A 5 -5.44 17.25 -7.65
CA ILE A 5 -4.13 16.63 -7.53
C ILE A 5 -4.28 15.40 -6.64
N LEU A 6 -4.52 14.20 -7.19
CA LEU A 6 -4.45 12.95 -6.42
C LEU A 6 -4.14 11.75 -7.34
N ALA A 7 -2.99 11.75 -8.02
CA ALA A 7 -2.51 10.54 -8.72
C ALA A 7 -1.01 10.52 -9.02
N SER A 8 -0.18 11.24 -8.26
CA SER A 8 1.26 11.29 -8.51
C SER A 8 2.06 11.21 -7.21
N ASP A 9 1.89 10.14 -6.42
CA ASP A 9 2.93 9.77 -5.44
C ASP A 9 2.90 8.29 -4.99
N PHE A 10 2.31 7.37 -5.76
CA PHE A 10 2.15 5.98 -5.28
C PHE A 10 2.99 4.93 -6.03
N ASP A 11 3.71 5.29 -7.09
CA ASP A 11 4.50 4.32 -7.89
C ASP A 11 6.02 4.54 -7.85
N SER A 12 6.52 5.33 -6.88
CA SER A 12 7.95 5.63 -6.74
C SER A 12 8.60 5.04 -5.49
N ARG A 13 7.88 4.31 -4.63
CA ARG A 13 8.41 3.86 -3.32
C ARG A 13 8.31 2.37 -2.98
N LEU A 14 8.01 1.49 -3.94
CA LEU A 14 7.96 0.05 -3.68
C LEU A 14 8.83 -0.76 -4.63
N ARG A 15 10.15 -0.56 -4.57
CA ARG A 15 11.12 -1.51 -5.17
C ARG A 15 12.27 -1.86 -4.23
N LEU A 16 11.95 -2.25 -3.00
CA LEU A 16 12.87 -3.02 -2.17
C LEU A 16 12.96 -4.45 -2.71
N LYS A 17 13.76 -4.63 -3.77
CA LYS A 17 14.15 -5.95 -4.28
C LYS A 17 15.10 -6.59 -3.28
N THR A 18 14.60 -7.49 -2.46
CA THR A 18 15.39 -8.29 -1.52
C THR A 18 16.17 -9.35 -2.30
N LYS A 19 17.45 -9.07 -2.52
CA LYS A 19 18.48 -10.03 -2.95
C LYS A 19 19.69 -9.77 -2.06
N THR A 20 20.19 -10.83 -1.42
CA THR A 20 21.42 -10.90 -0.62
C THR A 20 22.38 -9.74 -0.92
N ILE A 21 22.46 -8.80 0.03
CA ILE A 21 22.95 -7.44 -0.20
C ILE A 21 24.47 -7.43 0.04
N GLY A 22 25.25 -7.51 -1.03
CA GLY A 22 26.65 -7.08 -1.00
C GLY A 22 26.76 -5.60 -0.63
N GLY A 23 27.84 -5.20 0.03
CA GLY A 23 28.01 -3.86 0.65
C GLY A 23 27.72 -2.66 -0.26
N GLU A 24 27.86 -2.81 -1.58
CA GLU A 24 27.55 -1.77 -2.58
C GLU A 24 26.08 -1.35 -2.59
N ARG A 25 25.15 -2.28 -2.33
CA ARG A 25 23.72 -1.96 -2.28
C ARG A 25 23.31 -1.21 -1.02
N ILE A 26 24.03 -1.42 0.10
CA ILE A 26 23.84 -0.64 1.35
C ILE A 26 24.24 0.80 1.11
N LYS A 27 25.35 1.02 0.39
CA LYS A 27 25.84 2.36 0.04
C LYS A 27 24.84 3.11 -0.83
N ARG A 28 24.32 2.45 -1.87
CA ARG A 28 23.31 3.04 -2.78
C ARG A 28 21.96 3.30 -2.09
N ALA A 29 21.54 2.44 -1.17
CA ALA A 29 20.30 2.65 -0.40
C ALA A 29 20.39 3.84 0.56
N LYS A 30 21.56 4.05 1.17
CA LYS A 30 21.85 5.27 1.94
C LYS A 30 21.82 6.52 1.07
N GLU A 31 22.24 6.41 -0.20
CA GLU A 31 22.19 7.50 -1.18
C GLU A 31 20.76 7.76 -1.71
N THR A 32 19.93 6.74 -1.86
CA THR A 32 18.53 6.87 -2.35
C THR A 32 17.50 7.11 -1.25
N GLY A 33 17.93 7.16 0.02
CA GLY A 33 17.04 7.34 1.18
C GLY A 33 16.14 6.13 1.45
N GLU A 34 16.50 4.94 0.97
CA GLU A 34 15.76 3.70 1.21
C GLU A 34 16.08 3.16 2.61
N ASP A 35 15.04 3.00 3.44
CA ASP A 35 15.14 2.33 4.74
C ASP A 35 15.39 0.83 4.54
N ILE A 36 16.62 0.37 4.82
CA ILE A 36 17.01 -1.05 4.69
C ILE A 36 17.39 -1.63 6.06
N ALA A 37 16.83 -2.79 6.37
CA ALA A 37 17.34 -3.62 7.46
C ALA A 37 18.47 -4.53 6.97
N VAL A 38 19.54 -4.61 7.75
CA VAL A 38 20.73 -5.40 7.44
C VAL A 38 20.64 -6.74 8.16
N LEU A 39 20.68 -7.83 7.39
CA LEU A 39 20.85 -9.17 7.93
C LEU A 39 22.34 -9.48 8.03
N SER A 40 22.83 -9.72 9.23
CA SER A 40 24.21 -10.15 9.50
C SER A 40 24.22 -11.43 10.31
N MET A 41 25.39 -12.05 10.48
CA MET A 41 25.54 -13.29 11.25
C MET A 41 26.37 -13.03 12.51
N PHE A 42 26.17 -13.82 13.55
CA PHE A 42 27.09 -13.88 14.67
C PHE A 42 28.33 -14.67 14.27
N LEU A 43 29.48 -13.99 14.22
CA LEU A 43 30.74 -14.59 13.79
C LEU A 43 31.31 -15.51 14.90
N PRO A 44 31.92 -16.66 14.54
CA PRO A 44 32.62 -17.53 15.48
C PRO A 44 34.04 -16.99 15.79
N GLY A 45 34.50 -17.15 17.04
CA GLY A 45 35.89 -16.87 17.44
C GLY A 45 36.05 -15.75 18.49
N ALA A 46 37.26 -15.66 19.08
CA ALA A 46 37.57 -14.77 20.21
C ALA A 46 37.45 -13.27 19.88
N THR A 47 37.73 -12.87 18.64
CA THR A 47 37.61 -11.49 18.15
C THR A 47 36.15 -11.05 18.06
N ALA A 48 35.25 -11.97 17.69
CA ALA A 48 33.82 -11.73 17.56
C ALA A 48 33.07 -11.79 18.90
N ALA A 49 33.64 -12.40 19.94
CA ALA A 49 33.02 -12.51 21.25
C ALA A 49 32.71 -11.14 21.88
N LYS A 50 33.59 -10.14 21.67
CA LYS A 50 33.36 -8.76 22.13
C LYS A 50 32.21 -8.09 21.39
N GLU A 51 32.10 -8.26 20.07
CA GLU A 51 31.00 -7.70 19.28
C GLU A 51 29.68 -8.38 19.60
N ASN A 52 29.68 -9.71 19.72
CA ASN A 52 28.52 -10.50 20.09
C ASN A 52 28.04 -10.14 21.52
N ALA A 53 28.94 -9.84 22.46
CA ALA A 53 28.57 -9.40 23.80
C ALA A 53 27.85 -8.04 23.85
N THR A 54 28.04 -7.20 22.84
CA THR A 54 27.32 -5.90 22.73
C THR A 54 25.92 -6.03 22.15
N PHE A 55 25.59 -7.18 21.56
CA PHE A 55 24.28 -7.41 21.00
C PHE A 55 23.23 -7.49 22.10
N ARG A 56 22.13 -6.77 21.89
CA ARG A 56 20.93 -6.86 22.71
C ARG A 56 19.71 -6.74 21.82
N CYS A 57 18.88 -7.77 21.84
CA CYS A 57 17.60 -7.73 21.15
C CYS A 57 16.77 -6.59 21.72
N HIS A 58 16.28 -5.73 20.83
CA HIS A 58 15.48 -4.57 21.18
C HIS A 58 14.14 -4.94 21.85
N LEU A 59 13.61 -6.15 21.58
CA LEU A 59 12.43 -6.66 22.30
C LEU A 59 12.69 -6.88 23.80
N GLY A 60 13.96 -6.93 24.24
CA GLY A 60 14.30 -7.10 25.65
C GLY A 60 13.62 -8.32 26.26
N MET A 61 12.76 -8.11 27.25
CA MET A 61 12.03 -9.20 27.92
C MET A 61 10.92 -9.84 27.07
N GLU A 62 10.50 -9.18 25.99
CA GLU A 62 9.53 -9.72 25.02
C GLU A 62 10.22 -10.51 23.89
N CYS A 63 11.50 -10.87 24.08
CA CYS A 63 12.25 -11.67 23.12
C CYS A 63 11.62 -13.06 22.96
N MET A 64 11.33 -13.46 21.72
CA MET A 64 10.72 -14.77 21.40
C MET A 64 11.66 -15.96 21.68
N LEU A 65 12.95 -15.71 21.91
CA LEU A 65 13.94 -16.72 22.29
C LEU A 65 14.13 -16.84 23.80
N GLY A 66 13.43 -16.02 24.61
CA GLY A 66 13.62 -15.94 26.07
C GLY A 66 14.86 -15.11 26.45
N ASP A 67 15.99 -15.33 25.77
CA ASP A 67 17.24 -14.62 26.04
C ASP A 67 17.51 -13.51 25.03
N CYS A 68 17.40 -12.26 25.46
CA CYS A 68 17.66 -11.09 24.59
C CYS A 68 19.13 -10.89 24.22
N ARG A 69 20.05 -11.60 24.89
CA ARG A 69 21.49 -11.55 24.65
C ARG A 69 22.03 -12.83 24.00
N ASP A 70 21.15 -13.76 23.62
CA ASP A 70 21.58 -14.96 22.94
C ASP A 70 22.25 -14.59 21.61
N THR A 71 23.51 -14.97 21.47
CA THR A 71 24.34 -14.74 20.28
C THR A 71 24.94 -16.05 19.82
N THR A 72 24.10 -17.08 19.68
CA THR A 72 24.53 -18.39 19.19
C THR A 72 25.32 -18.22 17.88
N PRO A 73 26.61 -18.61 17.82
CA PRO A 73 27.43 -18.46 16.63
C PRO A 73 26.80 -19.13 15.41
N GLY A 74 26.86 -18.48 14.25
CA GLY A 74 26.23 -18.96 13.02
C GLY A 74 24.74 -18.66 12.89
N THR A 75 24.08 -18.10 13.91
CA THR A 75 22.71 -17.59 13.77
C THR A 75 22.70 -16.20 13.17
N LYS A 76 21.58 -15.81 12.55
CA LYS A 76 21.45 -14.50 11.92
C LYS A 76 20.81 -13.48 12.86
N LYS A 77 21.24 -12.24 12.72
CA LYS A 77 20.73 -11.06 13.41
C LYS A 77 20.29 -10.01 12.40
N MET A 78 19.30 -9.22 12.80
CA MET A 78 18.74 -8.12 12.04
C MET A 78 19.14 -6.81 12.69
N GLU A 79 19.57 -5.84 11.89
CA GLU A 79 19.89 -4.50 12.33
C GLU A 79 19.12 -3.46 11.51
N TYR A 80 18.46 -2.53 12.19
CA TYR A 80 17.71 -1.44 11.57
C TYR A 80 17.68 -0.21 12.48
N LYS A 81 17.97 0.98 11.94
CA LYS A 81 18.00 2.27 12.67
C LYS A 81 18.62 2.15 14.08
N THR A 82 19.86 1.63 14.14
CA THR A 82 20.69 1.42 15.35
C THR A 82 20.15 0.43 16.39
N ARG A 83 19.05 -0.25 16.10
CA ARG A 83 18.50 -1.32 16.93
C ARG A 83 18.83 -2.68 16.33
N GLN A 84 18.96 -3.67 17.19
CA GLN A 84 19.32 -5.03 16.82
C GLN A 84 18.22 -6.00 17.29
N TRP A 85 17.92 -7.00 16.48
CA TRP A 85 16.96 -8.05 16.78
C TRP A 85 17.55 -9.39 16.34
N HIS A 86 17.09 -10.48 16.95
CA HIS A 86 17.28 -11.79 16.35
C HIS A 86 16.47 -11.90 15.06
N GLU A 87 16.91 -12.77 14.13
CA GLU A 87 16.16 -13.04 12.89
C GLU A 87 14.68 -13.38 13.15
N LYS A 88 14.40 -14.15 14.22
CA LYS A 88 13.02 -14.52 14.62
C LYS A 88 12.27 -13.41 15.35
N CYS A 89 13.00 -12.54 16.07
CA CYS A 89 12.44 -11.43 16.84
C CYS A 89 12.11 -10.22 15.96
N PHE A 90 12.65 -10.16 14.75
CA PHE A 90 12.28 -9.16 13.75
C PHE A 90 10.97 -9.56 13.05
N CYS A 91 9.85 -9.32 13.73
CA CYS A 91 8.52 -9.75 13.31
C CYS A 91 7.53 -8.60 13.16
N CYS A 92 6.46 -8.84 12.38
CA CYS A 92 5.35 -7.89 12.24
C CYS A 92 4.61 -7.73 13.59
N CYS A 93 4.27 -6.51 13.99
CA CYS A 93 3.53 -6.28 15.24
C CYS A 93 2.11 -6.89 15.23
N VAL A 94 1.50 -7.01 14.04
CA VAL A 94 0.12 -7.51 13.86
C VAL A 94 0.08 -9.05 13.83
N CYS A 95 0.80 -9.68 12.90
CA CYS A 95 0.74 -11.13 12.73
C CYS A 95 1.84 -11.90 13.48
N LYS A 96 2.78 -11.20 14.12
CA LYS A 96 3.95 -11.78 14.82
C LYS A 96 4.82 -12.71 13.97
N THR A 97 4.62 -12.73 12.65
CA THR A 97 5.46 -13.49 11.72
C THR A 97 6.80 -12.79 11.52
N ALA A 98 7.89 -13.55 11.62
CA ALA A 98 9.24 -13.06 11.33
C ALA A 98 9.32 -12.60 9.86
N ILE A 99 9.70 -11.35 9.68
CA ILE A 99 9.85 -10.73 8.35
C ILE A 99 11.19 -11.18 7.74
N GLY A 100 12.25 -11.24 8.56
CA GLY A 100 13.60 -11.59 8.11
C GLY A 100 14.06 -10.70 6.96
N THR A 101 14.25 -11.29 5.78
CA THR A 101 14.68 -10.59 4.56
C THR A 101 13.55 -10.06 3.70
N LYS A 102 12.27 -10.15 4.11
CA LYS A 102 11.12 -9.67 3.33
C LYS A 102 10.95 -8.15 3.45
N SER A 103 10.20 -7.55 2.51
CA SER A 103 9.83 -6.13 2.57
C SER A 103 9.00 -5.83 3.84
N PHE A 104 9.35 -4.73 4.52
CA PHE A 104 8.67 -4.27 5.73
C PHE A 104 8.40 -2.77 5.68
N ILE A 105 7.47 -2.33 6.51
CA ILE A 105 7.03 -0.95 6.60
C ILE A 105 7.17 -0.51 8.06
N PRO A 106 8.18 0.30 8.39
CA PRO A 106 8.40 0.82 9.73
C PRO A 106 7.50 2.05 9.98
N ARG A 107 6.73 2.06 11.08
CA ARG A 107 5.86 3.19 11.48
C ARG A 107 5.89 3.37 13.00
N GLU A 108 6.19 4.59 13.47
CA GLU A 108 6.15 4.93 14.91
C GLU A 108 6.92 3.95 15.83
N GLN A 109 8.05 3.40 15.34
CA GLN A 109 8.89 2.37 16.00
C GLN A 109 8.35 0.94 15.97
N GLU A 110 7.18 0.71 15.38
CA GLU A 110 6.65 -0.61 15.08
C GLU A 110 6.98 -1.05 13.65
N ILE A 111 7.05 -2.37 13.45
CA ILE A 111 7.38 -2.96 12.16
C ILE A 111 6.17 -3.73 11.65
N TYR A 112 5.72 -3.39 10.46
CA TYR A 112 4.61 -4.05 9.78
C TYR A 112 5.13 -4.83 8.58
N CYS A 113 4.55 -6.01 8.32
CA CYS A 113 4.72 -6.65 7.01
C CYS A 113 3.83 -5.96 5.98
N ALA A 114 4.20 -6.06 4.69
CA ALA A 114 3.43 -5.46 3.59
C ALA A 114 1.93 -5.82 3.68
N GLY A 115 1.60 -7.11 3.82
CA GLY A 115 0.21 -7.56 3.88
C GLY A 115 -0.59 -7.00 5.06
N CYS A 116 -0.05 -6.99 6.29
CA CYS A 116 -0.78 -6.44 7.44
C CYS A 116 -0.90 -4.92 7.40
N TYR A 117 0.12 -4.24 6.84
CA TYR A 117 0.05 -2.80 6.64
C TYR A 117 -1.04 -2.44 5.62
N GLU A 118 -1.04 -3.13 4.48
CA GLU A 118 -2.09 -3.01 3.46
C GLU A 118 -3.46 -3.33 4.06
N GLU A 119 -3.60 -4.37 4.88
CA GLU A 119 -4.91 -4.71 5.43
C GLU A 119 -5.48 -3.66 6.40
N LYS A 120 -4.61 -3.05 7.23
CA LYS A 120 -5.00 -2.01 8.20
C LYS A 120 -5.21 -0.65 7.57
N TYR A 121 -4.40 -0.28 6.57
CA TYR A 121 -4.34 1.09 6.05
C TYR A 121 -4.78 1.22 4.59
N ALA A 122 -4.99 0.12 3.87
CA ALA A 122 -5.48 0.22 2.49
C ALA A 122 -6.94 0.65 2.46
N THR A 123 -7.19 1.58 1.55
CA THR A 123 -8.50 2.03 1.15
C THR A 123 -9.30 0.87 0.56
N ARG A 124 -10.49 0.57 1.09
CA ARG A 124 -11.34 -0.54 0.62
C ARG A 124 -12.50 -0.04 -0.21
N CYS A 125 -12.77 -0.72 -1.33
CA CYS A 125 -13.91 -0.37 -2.16
C CYS A 125 -15.24 -0.65 -1.45
N ILE A 126 -16.16 0.31 -1.48
CA ILE A 126 -17.51 0.15 -0.89
C ILE A 126 -18.32 -0.98 -1.55
N LYS A 127 -18.21 -1.17 -2.87
CA LYS A 127 -18.94 -2.20 -3.62
C LYS A 127 -18.51 -3.63 -3.26
N CYS A 128 -17.21 -3.90 -3.35
CA CYS A 128 -16.67 -5.27 -3.28
C CYS A 128 -15.95 -5.57 -1.96
N LYS A 129 -15.77 -4.56 -1.09
CA LYS A 129 -15.06 -4.63 0.20
C LYS A 129 -13.59 -5.08 0.13
N LYS A 130 -13.01 -5.16 -1.08
CA LYS A 130 -11.60 -5.48 -1.31
C LYS A 130 -10.73 -4.22 -1.26
N ILE A 131 -9.45 -4.39 -0.92
CA ILE A 131 -8.46 -3.32 -0.92
C ILE A 131 -8.22 -2.78 -2.34
N ILE A 132 -8.03 -1.48 -2.47
CA ILE A 132 -7.67 -0.79 -3.71
C ILE A 132 -6.15 -0.61 -3.70
N THR A 133 -5.43 -1.54 -4.31
CA THR A 133 -3.95 -1.55 -4.35
C THR A 133 -3.36 -0.48 -5.26
N SER A 134 -4.02 -0.15 -6.38
CA SER A 134 -3.64 0.96 -7.25
C SER A 134 -4.80 1.34 -8.17
N GLY A 135 -4.94 2.63 -8.47
CA GLY A 135 -5.93 3.10 -9.46
C GLY A 135 -7.39 2.98 -9.02
N GLY A 136 -7.76 3.65 -7.93
CA GLY A 136 -9.16 3.83 -7.51
C GLY A 136 -9.82 5.09 -8.09
N VAL A 137 -11.11 5.23 -7.83
CA VAL A 137 -11.85 6.49 -7.97
C VAL A 137 -12.56 6.79 -6.66
N THR A 138 -12.66 8.06 -6.32
CA THR A 138 -13.42 8.51 -5.14
C THR A 138 -14.69 9.17 -5.62
N TYR A 139 -15.84 8.68 -5.15
CA TYR A 139 -17.16 9.22 -5.45
C TYR A 139 -17.89 9.48 -4.14
N LYS A 140 -18.39 10.70 -3.93
CA LYS A 140 -19.02 11.13 -2.65
C LYS A 140 -18.17 10.83 -1.40
N ASN A 141 -16.85 11.04 -1.47
CA ASN A 141 -15.87 10.69 -0.41
C ASN A 141 -15.77 9.18 -0.12
N GLU A 142 -16.43 8.34 -0.91
CA GLU A 142 -16.30 6.90 -0.82
C GLU A 142 -15.32 6.39 -1.88
N PRO A 143 -14.41 5.48 -1.52
CA PRO A 143 -13.47 4.90 -2.46
C PRO A 143 -14.06 3.69 -3.21
N TRP A 144 -13.79 3.61 -4.51
CA TRP A 144 -14.25 2.55 -5.39
C TRP A 144 -13.12 2.08 -6.31
N HIS A 145 -13.11 0.79 -6.66
CA HIS A 145 -12.32 0.34 -7.81
C HIS A 145 -12.90 0.96 -9.09
N ARG A 146 -12.04 1.24 -10.07
CA ARG A 146 -12.47 1.69 -11.41
C ARG A 146 -13.47 0.75 -12.06
N GLU A 147 -13.26 -0.56 -11.88
CA GLU A 147 -14.13 -1.64 -12.36
C GLU A 147 -15.40 -1.82 -11.52
N CYS A 148 -15.39 -1.38 -10.26
CA CYS A 148 -16.57 -1.41 -9.41
C CYS A 148 -17.47 -0.20 -9.66
N PHE A 149 -16.90 0.94 -10.03
CA PHE A 149 -17.62 2.16 -10.32
C PHE A 149 -18.24 2.12 -11.72
N THR A 150 -19.37 1.40 -11.82
CA THR A 150 -20.04 1.10 -13.08
C THR A 150 -21.47 1.63 -13.09
N CYS A 151 -21.99 1.86 -14.30
CA CYS A 151 -23.38 2.24 -14.50
C CYS A 151 -24.34 1.17 -13.99
N THR A 152 -25.38 1.58 -13.28
CA THR A 152 -26.39 0.66 -12.74
C THR A 152 -27.17 -0.07 -13.84
N HIS A 153 -27.32 0.54 -15.03
CA HIS A 153 -28.10 -0.02 -16.13
C HIS A 153 -27.27 -0.87 -17.09
N CYS A 154 -26.19 -0.31 -17.65
CA CYS A 154 -25.37 -0.99 -18.66
C CYS A 154 -24.07 -1.58 -18.11
N THR A 155 -23.77 -1.40 -16.82
CA THR A 155 -22.55 -1.88 -16.16
C THR A 155 -21.22 -1.37 -16.74
N VAL A 156 -21.25 -0.38 -17.63
CA VAL A 156 -20.03 0.25 -18.16
C VAL A 156 -19.28 0.99 -17.05
N SER A 157 -17.95 0.93 -17.08
CA SER A 157 -17.09 1.68 -16.16
C SER A 157 -17.26 3.19 -16.35
N LEU A 158 -17.60 3.88 -15.27
CA LEU A 158 -17.81 5.34 -15.25
C LEU A 158 -16.54 6.10 -14.85
N ALA A 159 -15.47 5.39 -14.50
CA ALA A 159 -14.19 5.98 -14.16
C ALA A 159 -13.61 6.76 -15.35
N GLY A 160 -13.46 8.08 -15.21
CA GLY A 160 -12.95 8.97 -16.25
C GLY A 160 -13.95 9.32 -17.37
N GLN A 161 -15.20 8.86 -17.26
CA GLN A 161 -16.26 9.15 -18.22
C GLN A 161 -17.25 10.18 -17.64
N ARG A 162 -18.05 10.80 -18.52
CA ARG A 162 -19.17 11.64 -18.07
C ARG A 162 -20.28 10.73 -17.53
N PHE A 163 -20.60 10.91 -16.26
CA PHE A 163 -21.66 10.18 -15.59
C PHE A 163 -22.53 11.14 -14.79
N THR A 164 -23.71 10.65 -14.40
CA THR A 164 -24.63 11.38 -13.52
C THR A 164 -25.19 10.41 -12.50
N SER A 165 -25.56 10.92 -11.34
CA SER A 165 -26.14 10.12 -10.27
C SER A 165 -27.59 10.49 -10.03
N ARG A 166 -28.46 9.48 -9.93
CA ARG A 166 -29.87 9.63 -9.62
C ARG A 166 -30.25 8.64 -8.54
N ASP A 167 -30.98 9.08 -7.52
CA ASP A 167 -31.39 8.21 -6.40
C ASP A 167 -30.20 7.45 -5.78
N GLU A 168 -29.06 8.14 -5.65
CA GLU A 168 -27.77 7.60 -5.19
C GLU A 168 -27.11 6.52 -6.07
N LYS A 169 -27.72 6.20 -7.21
CA LYS A 169 -27.20 5.22 -8.17
C LYS A 169 -26.50 5.94 -9.32
N PRO A 170 -25.26 5.54 -9.68
CA PRO A 170 -24.54 6.14 -10.79
C PRO A 170 -25.04 5.57 -12.13
N TYR A 171 -25.22 6.46 -13.11
CA TYR A 171 -25.68 6.18 -14.46
C TYR A 171 -24.76 6.82 -15.51
N CYS A 172 -24.57 6.10 -16.61
CA CYS A 172 -23.88 6.62 -17.77
C CYS A 172 -24.69 7.74 -18.44
N ALA A 173 -24.04 8.71 -19.09
CA ALA A 173 -24.72 9.82 -19.75
C ALA A 173 -25.77 9.36 -20.79
N GLU A 174 -25.46 8.29 -21.53
CA GLU A 174 -26.36 7.68 -22.51
C GLU A 174 -27.58 7.04 -21.84
N CYS A 175 -27.35 6.17 -20.86
CA CYS A 175 -28.36 5.48 -20.06
C CYS A 175 -29.31 6.46 -19.39
N PHE A 176 -28.76 7.53 -18.81
CA PHE A 176 -29.55 8.57 -18.18
C PHE A 176 -30.40 9.31 -19.21
N GLY A 177 -29.85 9.58 -20.39
CA GLY A 177 -30.58 10.15 -21.50
C GLY A 177 -31.76 9.31 -21.96
N GLU A 178 -31.53 8.02 -22.18
CA GLU A 178 -32.56 7.12 -22.69
C GLU A 178 -33.68 6.85 -21.68
N LEU A 179 -33.32 6.68 -20.40
CA LEU A 179 -34.26 6.32 -19.34
C LEU A 179 -35.00 7.52 -18.74
N PHE A 180 -34.35 8.69 -18.69
CA PHE A 180 -34.83 9.81 -17.88
C PHE A 180 -34.95 11.13 -18.63
N ALA A 181 -34.26 11.34 -19.75
CA ALA A 181 -34.39 12.59 -20.47
C ALA A 181 -35.75 12.68 -21.17
N LYS A 182 -36.30 13.90 -21.17
CA LYS A 182 -37.47 14.20 -21.98
C LYS A 182 -37.07 14.09 -23.45
N ARG A 183 -37.95 13.50 -24.25
CA ARG A 183 -37.73 13.37 -25.69
C ARG A 183 -38.26 14.61 -26.39
N CYS A 184 -37.54 15.08 -27.39
CA CYS A 184 -37.99 16.16 -28.25
C CYS A 184 -39.26 15.73 -28.99
N THR A 185 -40.33 16.54 -28.92
CA THR A 185 -41.58 16.27 -29.63
C THR A 185 -41.40 16.21 -31.15
N SER A 186 -40.40 16.90 -31.69
CA SER A 186 -40.16 16.97 -33.13
C SER A 186 -39.26 15.86 -33.68
N CYS A 187 -38.22 15.44 -32.95
CA CYS A 187 -37.25 14.44 -33.44
C CYS A 187 -37.17 13.15 -32.60
N VAL A 188 -37.96 13.04 -31.53
CA VAL A 188 -38.04 11.91 -30.58
C VAL A 188 -36.72 11.60 -29.86
N LYS A 189 -35.63 12.32 -30.17
CA LYS A 189 -34.32 12.15 -29.52
C LYS A 189 -34.36 12.65 -28.06
N PRO A 190 -33.62 11.98 -27.15
CA PRO A 190 -33.52 12.42 -25.76
C PRO A 190 -32.77 13.76 -25.65
N ILE A 191 -33.32 14.70 -24.88
CA ILE A 191 -32.72 16.01 -24.64
C ILE A 191 -31.75 15.87 -23.46
N THR A 192 -30.49 15.55 -23.75
CA THR A 192 -29.44 15.43 -22.73
C THR A 192 -28.54 16.68 -22.72
N GLY A 193 -28.47 17.39 -21.60
CA GLY A 193 -27.59 18.55 -21.42
C GLY A 193 -26.09 18.20 -21.32
N ILE A 194 -25.74 16.93 -21.46
CA ILE A 194 -24.36 16.41 -21.29
C ILE A 194 -23.59 16.48 -22.63
N GLY A 195 -24.27 16.72 -23.74
CA GLY A 195 -23.70 16.84 -25.08
C GLY A 195 -23.40 18.28 -25.51
N GLY A 196 -22.61 19.03 -24.75
CA GLY A 196 -21.84 20.19 -25.25
C GLY A 196 -22.53 21.16 -26.22
N THR A 197 -23.82 21.47 -26.07
CA THR A 197 -24.48 22.42 -26.95
C THR A 197 -24.10 23.83 -26.55
N ARG A 198 -23.19 24.44 -27.33
CA ARG A 198 -23.03 25.90 -27.39
C ARG A 198 -24.37 26.48 -27.82
N PHE A 199 -25.04 27.17 -26.90
CA PHE A 199 -26.11 28.07 -27.26
C PHE A 199 -25.46 29.28 -27.93
N ILE A 200 -25.86 29.55 -29.17
CA ILE A 200 -25.61 30.82 -29.86
C ILE A 200 -26.47 31.92 -29.26
#